data_AF-A0AAW0MX76-F1
#
_entry.id   AF-A0AAW0MX76-F1
#
_cell.length_a   1.000
_cell.length_b   1.000
_cell.length_c   1.000
_cell.angle_alpha   90.00
_cell.angle_beta   90.00
_cell.angle_gamma   90.00
#
_symmetry.space_group_name_H-M   'P 1'
#
loop_
_entity.id
_entity.type
_entity.pdbx_description
1 polymer ?
#
loop_
_entity_poly.entity_id
_entity_poly.type
_entity_poly.pdbx_seq_one_letter_code
_entity_poly.pdbx_strand_id
1 'polypeptide(L)'
;MQMQQTQPAHLHMCAQRSLRLSTNHGPYLQGKVLVDLSNNLKKGIYPEANAEYLQRLVPGAAVVKGLNTLSAWALQNGLLAGKQAYLCGDSAEAKQAVSEVCTRLGLQVLDRGSLVEASSEHRPGPHCILLLLPAHQGVIYAKVEKKEDISFRIMISLANKVFPIVSLVMLSLCYLPGVIASFIQLYRGTKYRRFPDWLDRWMLCRKQIGLVALGFAVLHAVLTFIIPIRYSVRHKLISRVVDEMKKNKTTPFDFDNTEAWGTDSLLILGSVGFFLYVILGISSLPSVGASLSWREFNFIQSKLGHLTLFICTAHGYIYGWNKLMLPSTYKWYTPPGYMLCLIVPSVVLVLKVVLLLPCVDRTLTRIRQGWERAPPMGHTEKLKATTL
;
A
#
# COMPACT_ATOMS: atom_id res chain seq x y z
N MET A 1 -37.89 -25.95 42.85
CA MET A 1 -37.16 -25.57 41.62
C MET A 1 -35.91 -24.82 42.03
N GLN A 2 -34.80 -25.54 42.23
CA GLN A 2 -33.50 -24.91 42.47
C GLN A 2 -33.02 -24.33 41.13
N MET A 3 -32.78 -23.02 41.09
CA MET A 3 -32.10 -22.37 39.98
C MET A 3 -30.71 -22.98 39.84
N GLN A 4 -30.48 -23.65 38.72
CA GLN A 4 -29.18 -24.17 38.34
C GLN A 4 -28.29 -22.97 38.01
N GLN A 5 -27.46 -22.54 38.98
CA GLN A 5 -26.37 -21.61 38.72
C GLN A 5 -25.43 -22.28 37.71
N THR A 6 -25.46 -21.78 36.48
CA THR A 6 -24.45 -22.10 35.46
C THR A 6 -23.08 -21.74 36.01
N GLN A 7 -22.24 -22.74 36.26
CA GLN A 7 -20.84 -22.53 36.65
C GLN A 7 -20.15 -21.63 35.60
N PRO A 8 -19.36 -20.62 36.02
CA PRO A 8 -18.60 -19.82 35.07
C PRO A 8 -17.62 -20.74 34.33
N ALA A 9 -17.61 -20.68 32.99
CA ALA A 9 -16.63 -21.39 32.19
C ALA A 9 -15.22 -21.01 32.69
N HIS A 10 -14.52 -21.96 33.32
CA HIS A 10 -13.16 -21.73 33.80
C HIS A 10 -12.24 -21.56 32.59
N LEU A 11 -11.95 -20.30 32.26
CA LEU A 11 -11.03 -19.90 31.21
C LEU A 11 -9.59 -20.07 31.72
N HIS A 12 -8.82 -20.91 31.04
CA HIS A 12 -7.41 -21.10 31.31
C HIS A 12 -6.59 -20.40 30.24
N MET A 13 -5.57 -19.63 30.62
CA MET A 13 -4.72 -18.88 29.68
C MET A 13 -3.38 -19.58 29.48
N CYS A 14 -2.95 -19.70 28.22
CA CYS A 14 -1.67 -20.28 27.83
C CYS A 14 -0.84 -19.22 27.10
N ALA A 15 0.22 -18.72 27.75
CA ALA A 15 1.08 -17.68 27.19
C ALA A 15 2.32 -18.22 26.45
N GLN A 16 2.58 -19.52 26.53
CA GLN A 16 3.79 -20.13 25.97
C GLN A 16 3.51 -21.50 25.37
N ARG A 17 4.11 -21.76 24.20
CA ARG A 17 4.15 -23.09 23.59
C ARG A 17 5.01 -24.00 24.48
N SER A 18 4.39 -24.88 25.26
CA SER A 18 5.09 -25.78 26.18
C SER A 18 4.50 -27.19 26.14
N LEU A 19 5.36 -28.19 25.91
CA LEU A 19 5.01 -29.62 25.97
C LEU A 19 4.61 -30.06 27.38
N ARG A 20 5.15 -29.41 28.41
CA ARG A 20 4.91 -29.78 29.83
C ARG A 20 3.46 -29.55 30.28
N LEU A 21 2.68 -28.80 29.50
CA LEU A 21 1.26 -28.54 29.78
C LEU A 21 0.42 -29.82 29.68
N SER A 22 0.66 -30.64 28.66
CA SER A 22 -0.08 -31.90 28.47
C SER A 22 0.29 -32.93 29.54
N THR A 23 1.58 -33.07 29.86
CA THR A 23 2.07 -34.06 30.83
C THR A 23 1.65 -33.75 32.27
N ASN A 24 1.65 -32.48 32.69
CA ASN A 24 1.43 -32.13 34.09
C ASN A 24 -0.02 -31.73 34.39
N HIS A 25 -0.76 -31.22 33.40
CA HIS A 25 -2.07 -30.60 33.62
C HIS A 25 -3.18 -31.10 32.67
N GLY A 26 -2.87 -31.97 31.70
CA GLY A 26 -3.83 -32.49 30.72
C GLY A 26 -5.15 -33.03 31.31
N PRO A 27 -5.13 -33.85 32.38
CA PRO A 27 -6.35 -34.38 33.00
C PRO A 27 -7.27 -33.29 33.58
N TYR A 28 -6.70 -32.20 34.09
CA TYR A 28 -7.45 -31.11 34.73
C TYR A 28 -8.03 -30.09 33.74
N LEU A 29 -7.67 -30.21 32.45
CA LEU A 29 -8.07 -29.29 31.38
C LEU A 29 -9.17 -29.89 30.48
N GLN A 30 -9.58 -31.14 30.70
CA GLN A 30 -10.67 -31.75 29.95
C GLN A 30 -12.00 -31.01 30.18
N GLY A 31 -12.74 -30.77 29.09
CA GLY A 31 -14.00 -30.03 29.07
C GLY A 31 -13.87 -28.53 29.29
N LYS A 32 -12.64 -27.99 29.40
CA LYS A 32 -12.40 -26.57 29.70
C LYS A 32 -12.06 -25.77 28.45
N VAL A 33 -12.19 -24.44 28.59
CA VAL A 33 -11.80 -23.48 27.55
C VAL A 33 -10.36 -23.02 27.80
N LEU A 34 -9.50 -23.19 26.80
CA LEU A 34 -8.08 -22.83 26.87
C LEU A 34 -7.77 -21.73 25.86
N VAL A 35 -7.32 -20.58 26.35
CA VAL A 35 -7.04 -19.39 25.54
C VAL A 35 -5.54 -19.31 25.23
N ASP A 36 -5.14 -19.49 23.97
CA ASP A 36 -3.75 -19.32 23.53
C ASP A 36 -3.44 -17.85 23.25
N LEU A 37 -2.55 -17.28 24.06
CA LEU A 37 -2.08 -15.88 23.99
C LEU A 37 -0.72 -15.75 23.30
N SER A 38 -0.06 -16.87 22.97
CA SER A 38 1.36 -16.89 22.65
C SER A 38 1.67 -16.30 21.26
N ASN A 39 2.80 -15.58 21.13
CA ASN A 39 3.35 -15.19 19.83
C ASN A 39 4.73 -15.82 19.63
N ASN A 40 5.08 -16.12 18.38
CA ASN A 40 6.41 -16.60 18.04
C ASN A 40 7.38 -15.43 17.86
N LEU A 41 8.66 -15.62 18.18
CA LEU A 41 9.70 -14.59 18.01
C LEU A 41 9.93 -14.23 16.53
N LYS A 42 9.73 -15.18 15.62
CA LYS A 42 9.82 -15.01 14.16
C LYS A 42 8.71 -15.83 13.49
N LYS A 43 8.30 -15.40 12.30
CA LYS A 43 7.34 -16.12 11.48
C LYS A 43 7.95 -17.42 10.94
N GLY A 44 7.18 -18.50 10.94
CA GLY A 44 7.58 -19.79 10.34
C GLY A 44 8.61 -20.60 11.13
N ILE A 45 8.81 -20.31 12.43
CA ILE A 45 9.66 -21.16 13.30
C ILE A 45 9.09 -22.58 13.40
N TYR A 46 7.76 -22.70 13.41
CA TYR A 46 7.05 -23.97 13.49
C TYR A 46 6.12 -24.15 12.29
N PRO A 47 5.88 -25.40 11.84
CA PRO A 47 5.04 -25.70 10.69
C PRO A 47 3.55 -25.39 10.93
N GLU A 48 3.12 -25.38 12.19
CA GLU A 48 1.73 -25.17 12.60
C GLU A 48 1.61 -24.02 13.60
N ALA A 49 0.41 -23.44 13.71
CA ALA A 49 0.15 -22.38 14.67
C ALA A 49 0.21 -22.90 16.11
N ASN A 50 0.58 -22.02 17.06
CA ASN A 50 0.68 -22.42 18.47
C ASN A 50 -0.67 -22.91 19.03
N ALA A 51 -1.77 -22.34 18.57
CA ALA A 51 -3.12 -22.72 18.98
C ALA A 51 -3.51 -24.11 18.43
N GLU A 52 -3.19 -24.43 17.17
CA GLU A 52 -3.40 -25.76 16.60
C GLU A 52 -2.56 -26.83 17.30
N TYR A 53 -1.32 -26.48 17.63
CA TYR A 53 -0.44 -27.33 18.42
C TYR A 53 -1.03 -27.58 19.82
N LEU A 54 -1.55 -26.53 20.46
CA LEU A 54 -2.17 -26.62 21.78
C LEU A 54 -3.44 -27.49 21.76
N GLN A 55 -4.25 -27.37 20.71
CA GLN A 55 -5.46 -28.20 20.51
C GLN A 55 -5.10 -29.68 20.35
N ARG A 56 -3.98 -30.00 19.69
CA ARG A 56 -3.47 -31.37 19.60
C ARG A 56 -2.93 -31.91 20.92
N LEU A 57 -2.31 -31.06 21.74
CA LEU A 57 -1.77 -31.46 23.04
C LEU A 57 -2.85 -31.76 24.08
N VAL A 58 -4.01 -31.10 23.99
CA VAL A 58 -5.13 -31.28 24.92
C VAL A 58 -6.44 -31.40 24.12
N PRO A 59 -6.68 -32.55 23.46
CA PRO A 59 -7.84 -32.72 22.56
C PRO A 59 -9.18 -32.62 23.30
N GLY A 60 -9.20 -32.89 24.61
CA GLY A 60 -10.40 -32.75 25.44
C GLY A 60 -10.72 -31.31 25.87
N ALA A 61 -9.90 -30.32 25.52
CA ALA A 61 -10.15 -28.90 25.80
C ALA A 61 -10.56 -28.17 24.53
N ALA A 62 -11.41 -27.14 24.66
CA ALA A 62 -11.74 -26.23 23.57
C ALA A 62 -10.71 -25.09 23.51
N VAL A 63 -9.88 -25.07 22.46
CA VAL A 63 -8.85 -24.03 22.31
C VAL A 63 -9.40 -22.83 21.53
N VAL A 64 -9.13 -21.63 22.06
CA VAL A 64 -9.42 -20.35 21.41
C VAL A 64 -8.12 -19.54 21.35
N LYS A 65 -7.73 -19.10 20.16
CA LYS A 65 -6.63 -18.15 19.97
C LYS A 65 -7.19 -16.74 20.13
N GLY A 66 -6.60 -15.95 21.02
CA GLY A 66 -7.07 -14.59 21.28
C GLY A 66 -6.10 -13.76 22.10
N LEU A 67 -6.37 -12.44 22.19
CA LEU A 67 -5.63 -11.45 23.01
C LEU A 67 -4.12 -11.32 22.73
N ASN A 68 -3.57 -12.09 21.80
CA ASN A 68 -2.17 -12.05 21.40
C ASN A 68 -1.78 -10.75 20.68
N THR A 69 -2.74 -9.92 20.28
CA THR A 69 -2.53 -8.57 19.74
C THR A 69 -2.40 -7.49 20.81
N LEU A 70 -2.71 -7.81 22.07
CA LEU A 70 -2.59 -6.88 23.19
C LEU A 70 -1.24 -7.05 23.88
N SER A 71 -0.62 -5.95 24.28
CA SER A 71 0.57 -5.99 25.13
C SER A 71 0.17 -6.12 26.61
N ALA A 72 1.00 -6.79 27.41
CA ALA A 72 0.82 -6.86 28.86
C ALA A 72 0.73 -5.46 29.51
N TRP A 73 1.50 -4.50 28.98
CA TRP A 73 1.46 -3.11 29.41
C TRP A 73 0.08 -2.44 29.15
N ALA A 74 -0.56 -2.74 28.02
CA ALA A 74 -1.89 -2.21 27.71
C ALA A 74 -2.98 -2.77 28.64
N LEU A 75 -2.86 -4.04 29.02
CA LEU A 75 -3.76 -4.69 29.98
C LEU A 75 -3.57 -4.14 31.40
N GLN A 76 -2.34 -3.86 31.80
CA GLN A 76 -2.03 -3.36 33.15
C GLN A 76 -2.46 -1.90 33.36
N ASN A 77 -2.36 -1.05 32.34
CA ASN A 77 -2.56 0.39 32.47
C ASN A 77 -3.94 0.88 31.97
N GLY A 78 -4.88 -0.03 31.69
CA GLY A 78 -6.30 0.31 31.44
C GLY A 78 -6.61 0.99 30.10
N LEU A 79 -5.65 1.12 29.18
CA LEU A 79 -5.86 1.66 27.83
C LEU A 79 -6.45 0.60 26.88
N LEU A 80 -7.61 0.05 27.23
CA LEU A 80 -8.27 -1.04 26.50
C LEU A 80 -9.48 -0.58 25.68
N ALA A 81 -10.08 0.56 26.03
CA ALA A 81 -11.24 1.11 25.32
C ALA A 81 -10.94 1.34 23.83
N GLY A 82 -11.72 0.71 22.96
CA GLY A 82 -11.58 0.80 21.50
C GLY A 82 -10.51 -0.11 20.89
N LYS A 83 -9.83 -0.95 21.67
CA LYS A 83 -8.90 -1.96 21.13
C LYS A 83 -9.66 -3.22 20.71
N GLN A 84 -9.23 -3.79 19.58
CA GLN A 84 -9.82 -5.01 19.04
C GLN A 84 -9.07 -6.26 19.52
N ALA A 85 -9.85 -7.22 20.03
CA ALA A 85 -9.39 -8.57 20.32
C ALA A 85 -9.90 -9.50 19.21
N TYR A 86 -8.99 -10.10 18.47
CA TYR A 86 -9.32 -11.08 17.44
C TYR A 86 -9.41 -12.47 18.08
N LEU A 87 -10.52 -13.17 17.88
CA LEU A 87 -10.71 -14.53 18.37
C LEU A 87 -10.84 -15.51 17.21
N CYS A 88 -10.20 -16.67 17.30
CA CYS A 88 -10.45 -17.79 16.40
C CYS A 88 -10.40 -19.12 17.15
N GLY A 89 -11.22 -20.08 16.73
CA GLY A 89 -11.41 -21.35 17.42
C GLY A 89 -12.62 -22.12 16.89
N ASP A 90 -12.64 -23.43 17.11
CA ASP A 90 -13.60 -24.34 16.45
C ASP A 90 -14.89 -24.54 17.26
N SER A 91 -14.88 -24.30 18.58
CA SER A 91 -16.11 -24.31 19.41
C SER A 91 -16.71 -22.90 19.50
N ALA A 92 -17.98 -22.79 19.11
CA ALA A 92 -18.74 -21.55 19.20
C ALA A 92 -18.97 -21.14 20.66
N GLU A 93 -19.26 -22.11 21.54
CA GLU A 93 -19.49 -21.90 22.97
C GLU A 93 -18.25 -21.37 23.66
N ALA A 94 -17.08 -21.95 23.35
CA ALA A 94 -15.80 -21.50 23.86
C ALA A 94 -15.46 -20.09 23.40
N LYS A 95 -15.68 -19.77 22.12
CA LYS A 95 -15.48 -18.42 21.57
C LYS A 95 -16.41 -17.41 22.23
N GLN A 96 -17.67 -17.77 22.48
CA GLN A 96 -18.63 -16.90 23.16
C GLN A 96 -18.20 -16.59 24.59
N ALA A 97 -17.77 -17.60 25.36
CA ALA A 97 -17.26 -17.40 26.72
C ALA A 97 -16.04 -16.45 26.76
N VAL A 98 -15.09 -16.61 25.81
CA VAL A 98 -13.93 -15.70 25.69
C VAL A 98 -14.37 -14.29 25.27
N SER A 99 -15.34 -14.18 24.36
CA SER A 99 -15.88 -12.91 23.88
C SER A 99 -16.53 -12.10 25.01
N GLU A 100 -17.31 -12.75 25.87
CA GLU A 100 -17.93 -12.11 27.03
C GLU A 100 -16.89 -11.52 27.99
N VAL A 101 -15.81 -12.25 28.28
CA VAL A 101 -14.71 -11.75 29.12
C VAL A 101 -13.99 -10.57 28.46
N CYS A 102 -13.69 -10.65 27.16
CA CYS A 102 -13.06 -9.56 26.43
C CYS A 102 -13.94 -8.30 26.42
N THR A 103 -15.24 -8.46 26.24
CA THR A 103 -16.21 -7.34 26.23
C THR A 103 -16.29 -6.68 27.61
N ARG A 104 -16.29 -7.46 28.70
CA ARG A 104 -16.22 -6.93 30.08
C ARG A 104 -14.93 -6.16 30.37
N LEU A 105 -13.83 -6.52 29.69
CA LEU A 105 -12.55 -5.80 29.75
C LEU A 105 -12.53 -4.52 28.89
N GLY A 106 -13.64 -4.16 28.23
CA GLY A 106 -13.75 -2.98 27.38
C GLY A 106 -13.13 -3.14 25.98
N LEU A 107 -12.87 -4.39 25.56
CA LEU A 107 -12.35 -4.72 24.23
C LEU A 107 -13.49 -4.93 23.24
N GLN A 108 -13.27 -4.52 21.99
CA GLN A 108 -14.14 -4.89 20.88
C GLN A 108 -13.71 -6.26 20.33
N VAL A 109 -14.59 -7.25 20.43
CA VAL A 109 -14.27 -8.61 19.96
C VAL A 109 -14.60 -8.76 18.49
N LEU A 110 -13.67 -9.33 17.72
CA LEU A 110 -13.88 -9.70 16.32
C LEU A 110 -13.56 -11.19 16.13
N ASP A 111 -14.58 -11.97 15.77
CA ASP A 111 -14.41 -13.38 15.42
C ASP A 111 -13.78 -13.51 14.02
N ARG A 112 -12.68 -14.25 13.93
CA ARG A 112 -11.89 -14.53 12.73
C ARG A 112 -12.14 -15.92 12.16
N GLY A 113 -13.05 -16.70 12.74
CA GLY A 113 -13.44 -18.02 12.23
C GLY A 113 -12.81 -19.17 13.00
N SER A 114 -12.43 -20.22 12.26
CA SER A 114 -11.89 -21.48 12.80
C SER A 114 -10.43 -21.33 13.22
N LEU A 115 -9.90 -22.34 13.92
CA LEU A 115 -8.54 -22.34 14.46
C LEU A 115 -7.45 -22.27 13.36
N VAL A 116 -7.79 -22.66 12.13
CA VAL A 116 -6.90 -22.61 10.94
C VAL A 116 -6.45 -21.18 10.63
N GLU A 117 -7.30 -20.19 10.93
CA GLU A 117 -7.01 -18.78 10.73
C GLU A 117 -5.98 -18.22 11.73
N ALA A 118 -5.62 -18.99 12.77
CA ALA A 118 -4.61 -18.61 13.77
C ALA A 118 -3.18 -18.44 13.17
N SER A 119 -2.93 -18.98 11.98
CA SER A 119 -1.66 -18.86 11.26
C SER A 119 -1.49 -17.55 10.48
N SER A 120 -2.57 -16.76 10.33
CA SER A 120 -2.66 -15.59 9.45
C SER A 120 -1.97 -14.33 10.00
N GLU A 121 -0.70 -14.41 10.38
CA GLU A 121 0.08 -13.25 10.80
C GLU A 121 0.58 -12.47 9.56
N HIS A 122 -0.19 -11.48 9.12
CA HIS A 122 0.13 -10.65 7.96
C HIS A 122 0.89 -9.38 8.38
N ARG A 123 2.21 -9.35 8.17
CA ARG A 123 2.97 -8.09 8.12
C ARG A 123 3.24 -7.71 6.67
N PRO A 124 2.93 -6.48 6.24
CA PRO A 124 3.43 -5.96 4.98
C PRO A 124 4.94 -5.70 5.11
N GLY A 125 5.74 -6.26 4.20
CA GLY A 125 7.18 -6.04 4.12
C GLY A 125 7.50 -4.70 3.44
N PRO A 126 8.45 -3.90 3.94
CA PRO A 126 8.93 -2.71 3.26
C PRO A 126 10.06 -3.10 2.31
N HIS A 127 9.77 -3.23 1.03
CA HIS A 127 10.80 -3.34 -0.01
C HIS A 127 10.59 -2.24 -1.05
N CYS A 128 11.07 -1.03 -0.75
CA CYS A 128 11.22 0.05 -1.72
C CYS A 128 12.46 0.89 -1.35
N ILE A 129 13.65 0.28 -1.40
CA ILE A 129 14.94 0.99 -1.18
C ILE A 129 15.68 1.27 -2.51
N LEU A 130 15.20 0.76 -3.66
CA LEU A 130 15.98 0.78 -4.91
C LEU A 130 15.77 2.02 -5.82
N LEU A 131 15.24 3.15 -5.33
CA LEU A 131 14.98 4.34 -6.18
C LEU A 131 15.87 5.56 -5.86
N LEU A 132 16.80 5.46 -4.90
CA LEU A 132 17.62 6.60 -4.46
C LEU A 132 18.89 6.86 -5.31
N LEU A 133 19.29 5.91 -6.16
CA LEU A 133 20.54 5.97 -6.92
C LEU A 133 20.69 7.16 -7.90
N PRO A 134 19.64 7.64 -8.61
CA PRO A 134 19.79 8.79 -9.52
C PRO A 134 19.86 10.14 -8.78
N ALA A 135 19.53 10.19 -7.49
CA ALA A 135 19.43 11.43 -6.72
C ALA A 135 20.80 12.11 -6.55
N HIS A 136 21.83 11.33 -6.26
CA HIS A 136 23.14 11.86 -5.88
C HIS A 136 23.94 12.46 -7.05
N GLN A 137 23.62 12.12 -8.31
CA GLN A 137 24.35 12.57 -9.50
C GLN A 137 24.46 14.09 -9.61
N GLY A 138 23.42 14.84 -9.22
CA GLY A 138 23.44 16.30 -9.34
C GLY A 138 24.47 17.00 -8.45
N VAL A 139 24.72 16.44 -7.26
CA VAL A 139 25.67 16.98 -6.28
C VAL A 139 27.09 16.48 -6.59
N ILE A 140 27.23 15.20 -6.94
CA ILE A 140 28.51 14.60 -7.33
C ILE A 140 29.07 15.28 -8.57
N TYR A 141 28.26 15.49 -9.61
CA TYR A 141 28.67 16.17 -10.85
C TYR A 141 29.21 17.59 -10.58
N ALA A 142 28.55 18.36 -9.71
CA ALA A 142 29.01 19.72 -9.41
C ALA A 142 30.32 19.74 -8.62
N LYS A 143 30.51 18.79 -7.70
CA LYS A 143 31.75 18.67 -6.93
C LYS A 143 32.92 18.22 -7.79
N VAL A 144 32.68 17.28 -8.70
CA VAL A 144 33.72 16.70 -9.59
C VAL A 144 34.06 17.65 -10.74
N GLU A 145 33.05 18.15 -11.47
CA GLU A 145 33.27 18.91 -12.72
C GLU A 145 33.45 20.40 -12.46
N LYS A 146 32.67 20.97 -11.53
CA LYS A 146 32.65 22.43 -11.29
C LYS A 146 33.48 22.86 -10.08
N LYS A 147 33.98 21.92 -9.27
CA LYS A 147 34.70 22.15 -8.00
C LYS A 147 33.96 23.07 -7.01
N GLU A 148 32.64 23.19 -7.14
CA GLU A 148 31.78 23.99 -6.26
C GLU A 148 31.20 23.13 -5.13
N ASP A 149 31.21 23.64 -3.89
CA ASP A 149 30.50 22.98 -2.80
C ASP A 149 29.02 23.38 -2.77
N ILE A 150 28.17 22.50 -3.32
CA ILE A 150 26.71 22.64 -3.29
C ILE A 150 26.04 21.60 -2.37
N SER A 151 26.77 21.07 -1.39
CA SER A 151 26.29 20.01 -0.49
C SER A 151 25.02 20.39 0.27
N PHE A 152 24.82 21.68 0.58
CA PHE A 152 23.60 22.18 1.22
C PHE A 152 22.30 21.85 0.44
N ARG A 153 22.39 21.58 -0.87
CA ARG A 153 21.25 21.19 -1.70
C ARG A 153 20.68 19.83 -1.33
N ILE A 154 21.46 18.96 -0.68
CA ILE A 154 21.03 17.62 -0.25
C ILE A 154 19.81 17.70 0.67
N MET A 155 19.80 18.64 1.61
CA MET A 155 18.79 18.70 2.67
C MET A 155 17.36 18.91 2.15
N ILE A 156 17.17 19.85 1.22
CA ILE A 156 15.82 20.21 0.74
C ILE A 156 15.69 20.06 -0.78
N SER A 157 16.68 20.53 -1.54
CA SER A 157 16.56 20.55 -3.00
C SER A 157 16.64 19.15 -3.60
N LEU A 158 17.36 18.23 -2.96
CA LEU A 158 17.44 16.85 -3.41
C LEU A 158 16.18 16.08 -3.00
N ALA A 159 15.78 16.20 -1.74
CA ALA A 159 14.53 15.63 -1.25
C ALA A 159 13.33 16.04 -2.11
N ASN A 160 13.22 17.33 -2.46
CA ASN A 160 12.13 17.83 -3.31
C ASN A 160 12.21 17.40 -4.79
N LYS A 161 13.30 16.74 -5.21
CA LYS A 161 13.37 16.05 -6.51
C LYS A 161 13.01 14.56 -6.38
N VAL A 162 13.44 13.92 -5.29
CA VAL A 162 13.25 12.48 -5.07
C VAL A 162 11.81 12.16 -4.67
N PHE A 163 11.24 12.91 -3.73
CA PHE A 163 9.90 12.63 -3.19
C PHE A 163 8.79 12.61 -4.26
N PRO A 164 8.67 13.59 -5.19
CA PRO A 164 7.66 13.50 -6.24
C PRO A 164 7.90 12.31 -7.18
N ILE A 165 9.16 11.96 -7.45
CA ILE A 165 9.51 10.81 -8.29
C ILE A 165 9.04 9.50 -7.63
N VAL A 166 9.40 9.30 -6.36
CA VAL A 166 9.01 8.10 -5.61
C VAL A 166 7.49 8.03 -5.48
N SER A 167 6.83 9.14 -5.17
CA SER A 167 5.36 9.21 -5.08
C SER A 167 4.68 8.81 -6.38
N LEU A 168 5.11 9.35 -7.52
CA LEU A 168 4.48 9.06 -8.82
C LEU A 168 4.73 7.62 -9.28
N VAL A 169 5.95 7.09 -9.08
CA VAL A 169 6.25 5.68 -9.38
C VAL A 169 5.42 4.75 -8.50
N MET A 170 5.36 4.99 -7.19
CA MET A 170 4.57 4.15 -6.28
C MET A 170 3.06 4.22 -6.59
N LEU A 171 2.53 5.41 -6.94
CA LEU A 171 1.15 5.54 -7.42
C LEU A 171 0.90 4.68 -8.65
N SER A 172 1.84 4.69 -9.60
CA SER A 172 1.77 3.89 -10.82
C SER A 172 1.78 2.38 -10.50
N LEU A 173 2.63 1.95 -9.56
CA LEU A 173 2.71 0.56 -9.10
C LEU A 173 1.47 0.11 -8.31
N CYS A 174 0.65 1.02 -7.81
CA CYS A 174 -0.66 0.68 -7.23
C CYS A 174 -1.66 0.23 -8.31
N TYR A 175 -1.65 0.88 -9.48
CA TYR A 175 -2.58 0.62 -10.58
C TYR A 175 -2.11 -0.41 -11.60
N LEU A 176 -0.79 -0.55 -11.79
CA LEU A 176 -0.18 -1.50 -12.70
C LEU A 176 -0.65 -2.97 -12.53
N PRO A 177 -0.72 -3.56 -11.32
CA PRO A 177 -1.13 -4.97 -11.18
C PRO A 177 -2.59 -5.20 -11.61
N GLY A 178 -3.47 -4.20 -11.47
CA GLY A 178 -4.86 -4.30 -11.95
C GLY A 178 -4.95 -4.31 -13.49
N VAL A 179 -4.05 -3.58 -14.15
CA VAL A 179 -3.91 -3.58 -15.61
C VAL A 179 -3.36 -4.93 -16.08
N ILE A 180 -2.28 -5.43 -15.46
CA ILE A 180 -1.70 -6.76 -15.74
C ILE A 180 -2.74 -7.87 -15.55
N ALA A 181 -3.48 -7.85 -14.44
CA ALA A 181 -4.55 -8.81 -14.16
C ALA A 181 -5.62 -8.82 -15.27
N SER A 182 -5.96 -7.65 -15.82
CA SER A 182 -6.93 -7.54 -16.92
C SER A 182 -6.40 -8.18 -18.21
N PHE A 183 -5.12 -7.99 -18.54
CA PHE A 183 -4.49 -8.67 -19.68
C PHE A 183 -4.40 -10.19 -19.48
N ILE A 184 -4.08 -10.66 -18.26
CA ILE A 184 -4.06 -12.09 -17.95
C ILE A 184 -5.47 -12.69 -18.09
N GLN A 185 -6.51 -11.99 -17.64
CA GLN A 185 -7.91 -12.42 -17.83
C GLN A 185 -8.28 -12.52 -19.31
N LEU A 186 -7.88 -11.54 -20.12
CA LEU A 186 -8.11 -11.55 -21.57
C LEU A 186 -7.36 -12.69 -22.28
N TYR A 187 -6.11 -12.93 -21.89
CA TYR A 187 -5.28 -14.01 -22.44
C TYR A 187 -5.86 -15.38 -22.10
N ARG A 188 -6.26 -15.60 -20.83
CA ARG A 188 -6.84 -16.87 -20.38
C ARG A 188 -8.28 -17.06 -20.85
N GLY A 189 -9.00 -15.98 -21.15
CA GLY A 189 -10.40 -16.03 -21.55
C GLY A 189 -11.35 -16.53 -20.45
N THR A 190 -10.94 -16.48 -19.17
CA THR A 190 -11.77 -16.88 -18.02
C THR A 190 -11.34 -16.10 -16.77
N LYS A 191 -12.27 -15.89 -15.84
CA LYS A 191 -12.01 -15.30 -14.51
C LYS A 191 -11.72 -16.33 -13.42
N TYR A 192 -12.02 -17.61 -13.65
CA TYR A 192 -11.99 -18.65 -12.62
C TYR A 192 -10.60 -19.21 -12.33
N ARG A 193 -9.61 -18.91 -13.19
CA ARG A 193 -8.21 -19.30 -12.96
C ARG A 193 -7.52 -18.34 -12.00
N ARG A 194 -6.99 -18.87 -10.90
CA ARG A 194 -6.20 -18.13 -9.89
C ARG A 194 -5.05 -17.36 -10.52
N PHE A 195 -4.80 -16.14 -10.06
CA PHE A 195 -3.63 -15.36 -10.48
C PHE A 195 -2.32 -16.01 -9.98
N PRO A 196 -1.18 -15.77 -10.65
CA PRO A 196 0.12 -16.14 -10.11
C PRO A 196 0.34 -15.53 -8.72
N ASP A 197 0.98 -16.28 -7.81
CA ASP A 197 1.13 -15.87 -6.40
C ASP A 197 1.82 -14.51 -6.23
N TRP A 198 2.76 -14.15 -7.10
CA TRP A 198 3.43 -12.85 -7.04
C TRP A 198 2.46 -11.68 -7.32
N LEU A 199 1.51 -11.87 -8.24
CA LEU A 199 0.52 -10.85 -8.60
C LEU A 199 -0.56 -10.75 -7.53
N ASP A 200 -0.97 -11.88 -6.96
CA ASP A 200 -1.93 -11.94 -5.86
C ASP A 200 -1.40 -11.19 -4.62
N ARG A 201 -0.16 -11.50 -4.21
CA ARG A 201 0.51 -10.77 -3.12
C ARG A 201 0.62 -9.27 -3.40
N TRP A 202 0.96 -8.88 -4.64
CA TRP A 202 1.04 -7.47 -5.02
C TRP A 202 -0.33 -6.78 -4.98
N MET A 203 -1.39 -7.44 -5.45
CA MET A 203 -2.77 -6.92 -5.41
C MET A 203 -3.25 -6.64 -3.98
N LEU A 204 -2.81 -7.45 -3.01
CA LEU A 204 -3.09 -7.26 -1.58
C LEU A 204 -2.31 -6.08 -0.97
N CYS A 205 -1.14 -5.76 -1.53
CA CYS A 205 -0.28 -4.67 -1.04
C CYS A 205 -0.61 -3.28 -1.61
N ARG A 206 -1.62 -3.17 -2.49
CA ARG A 206 -1.96 -1.90 -3.18
C ARG A 206 -2.29 -0.76 -2.22
N LYS A 207 -3.02 -1.05 -1.14
CA LYS A 207 -3.38 -0.05 -0.12
C LYS A 207 -2.14 0.52 0.56
N GLN A 208 -1.20 -0.34 0.94
CA GLN A 208 0.05 0.04 1.60
C GLN A 208 0.92 0.89 0.66
N ILE A 209 1.06 0.46 -0.59
CA ILE A 209 1.81 1.20 -1.61
C ILE A 209 1.20 2.58 -1.84
N GLY A 210 -0.12 2.68 -1.99
CA GLY A 210 -0.83 3.95 -2.19
C GLY A 210 -0.69 4.92 -1.02
N LEU A 211 -0.74 4.43 0.22
CA LEU A 211 -0.55 5.26 1.43
C LEU A 211 0.88 5.78 1.56
N VAL A 212 1.89 4.95 1.28
CA VAL A 212 3.29 5.41 1.28
C VAL A 212 3.52 6.45 0.18
N ALA A 213 2.92 6.22 -1.00
CA ALA A 213 3.00 7.15 -2.11
C ALA A 213 2.36 8.51 -1.80
N LEU A 214 1.22 8.53 -1.10
CA LEU A 214 0.60 9.76 -0.58
C LEU A 214 1.51 10.46 0.44
N GLY A 215 2.17 9.73 1.34
CA GLY A 215 3.12 10.31 2.29
C GLY A 215 4.25 11.10 1.61
N PHE A 216 4.84 10.55 0.54
CA PHE A 216 5.83 11.27 -0.27
C PHE A 216 5.22 12.46 -1.04
N ALA A 217 3.96 12.38 -1.46
CA ALA A 217 3.27 13.50 -2.11
C ALA A 217 3.08 14.68 -1.14
N VAL A 218 2.69 14.40 0.12
CA VAL A 218 2.57 15.41 1.18
C VAL A 218 3.91 16.07 1.45
N LEU A 219 4.98 15.28 1.62
CA LEU A 219 6.33 15.81 1.81
C LEU A 219 6.78 16.68 0.62
N HIS A 220 6.49 16.27 -0.62
CA HIS A 220 6.76 17.07 -1.80
C HIS A 220 6.01 18.41 -1.80
N ALA A 221 4.71 18.40 -1.45
CA ALA A 221 3.91 19.61 -1.36
C ALA A 221 4.49 20.58 -0.32
N VAL A 222 4.75 20.10 0.91
CA VAL A 222 5.34 20.91 2.00
C VAL A 222 6.69 21.48 1.61
N LEU A 223 7.60 20.67 1.06
CA LEU A 223 8.92 21.14 0.63
C LEU A 223 8.84 22.17 -0.51
N THR A 224 7.80 22.09 -1.35
CA THR A 224 7.57 23.05 -2.43
C THR A 224 7.05 24.38 -1.91
N PHE A 225 6.13 24.38 -0.94
CA PHE A 225 5.65 25.62 -0.30
C PHE A 225 6.74 26.36 0.48
N ILE A 226 7.75 25.65 1.01
CA ILE A 226 8.86 26.26 1.75
C ILE A 226 9.91 26.91 0.81
N ILE A 227 9.87 26.65 -0.51
CA ILE A 227 10.88 27.16 -1.47
C ILE A 227 11.15 28.66 -1.35
N PRO A 228 10.13 29.56 -1.30
CA PRO A 228 10.36 31.00 -1.26
C PRO A 228 11.07 31.50 0.00
N ILE A 229 10.95 30.76 1.12
CA ILE A 229 11.53 31.14 2.42
C ILE A 229 13.04 30.86 2.45
N ARG A 230 13.52 29.90 1.65
CA ARG A 230 14.91 29.41 1.68
C ARG A 230 15.92 30.49 1.30
N TYR A 231 16.96 30.63 2.14
CA TYR A 231 18.06 31.56 1.90
C TYR A 231 18.67 31.44 0.51
N SER A 232 18.96 30.22 0.03
CA SER A 232 19.58 30.01 -1.28
C SER A 232 18.73 30.52 -2.46
N VAL A 233 17.41 30.49 -2.32
CA VAL A 233 16.48 30.95 -3.37
C VAL A 233 16.39 32.48 -3.33
N ARG A 234 16.19 33.04 -2.13
CA ARG A 234 16.16 34.50 -1.91
C ARG A 234 17.46 35.17 -2.34
N HIS A 235 18.59 34.62 -1.91
CA HIS A 235 19.92 35.13 -2.30
C HIS A 235 20.09 35.09 -3.82
N LYS A 236 19.72 34.00 -4.49
CA LYS A 236 19.83 33.90 -5.95
C LYS A 236 18.96 34.93 -6.68
N LEU A 237 17.75 35.18 -6.19
CA LEU A 237 16.86 36.20 -6.74
C LEU A 237 17.49 37.60 -6.58
N ILE A 238 17.94 37.94 -5.38
CA ILE A 238 18.57 39.23 -5.08
C ILE A 238 19.85 39.42 -5.92
N SER A 239 20.72 38.42 -5.99
CA SER A 239 21.94 38.49 -6.81
C SER A 239 21.64 38.70 -8.29
N ARG A 240 20.58 38.07 -8.83
CA ARG A 240 20.18 38.28 -10.23
C ARG A 240 19.78 39.74 -10.48
N VAL A 241 18.96 40.31 -9.60
CA VAL A 241 18.54 41.72 -9.68
C VAL A 241 19.75 42.65 -9.59
N VAL A 242 20.66 42.42 -8.63
CA VAL A 242 21.88 43.23 -8.48
C VAL A 242 22.80 43.11 -9.70
N ASP A 243 22.94 41.92 -10.29
CA ASP A 243 23.76 41.70 -11.50
C ASP A 243 23.18 42.38 -12.74
N GLU A 244 21.86 42.40 -12.90
CA GLU A 244 21.17 43.11 -13.99
C GLU A 244 21.37 44.62 -13.86
N MET A 245 21.20 45.15 -12.63
CA MET A 245 21.49 46.55 -12.31
C MET A 245 22.94 46.93 -12.63
N LYS A 246 23.92 46.12 -12.20
CA LYS A 246 25.35 46.37 -12.46
C LYS A 246 25.72 46.37 -13.94
N LYS A 247 24.99 45.60 -14.75
CA LYS A 247 25.25 45.48 -16.20
C LYS A 247 24.49 46.51 -17.03
N ASN A 248 23.77 47.45 -16.40
CA ASN A 248 22.85 48.39 -17.06
C ASN A 248 21.93 47.70 -18.07
N LYS A 249 21.59 46.42 -17.83
CA LYS A 249 20.68 45.68 -18.70
C LYS A 249 19.28 45.92 -18.17
N THR A 250 18.51 46.72 -18.90
CA THR A 250 17.06 46.68 -18.82
C THR A 250 16.62 45.47 -19.62
N THR A 251 16.66 44.28 -19.01
CA THR A 251 15.84 43.17 -19.54
C THR A 251 14.45 43.75 -19.72
N PRO A 252 13.84 43.68 -20.93
CA PRO A 252 12.49 44.17 -21.10
C PRO A 252 11.64 43.52 -20.00
N PHE A 253 10.85 44.31 -19.30
CA PHE A 253 9.85 43.82 -18.36
C PHE A 253 8.68 43.15 -19.12
N ASP A 254 8.98 42.61 -20.31
CA ASP A 254 8.04 41.93 -21.17
C ASP A 254 7.73 40.61 -20.49
N PHE A 255 6.52 40.57 -19.95
CA PHE A 255 5.97 39.40 -19.30
C PHE A 255 5.91 38.26 -20.33
N ASP A 256 6.74 37.22 -20.13
CA ASP A 256 6.69 36.04 -20.97
C ASP A 256 5.41 35.25 -20.65
N ASN A 257 4.38 35.50 -21.46
CA ASN A 257 3.11 34.80 -21.39
C ASN A 257 3.29 33.28 -21.44
N THR A 258 4.27 32.78 -22.18
CA THR A 258 4.49 31.34 -22.35
C THR A 258 5.02 30.70 -21.06
N GLU A 259 5.98 31.35 -20.40
CA GLU A 259 6.51 30.88 -19.12
C GLU A 259 5.43 30.94 -18.03
N ALA A 260 4.63 32.02 -17.99
CA ALA A 260 3.51 32.17 -17.07
C ALA A 260 2.45 31.06 -17.22
N TRP A 261 2.00 30.78 -18.45
CA TRP A 261 1.09 29.67 -18.72
C TRP A 261 1.66 28.33 -18.28
N GLY A 262 2.94 28.08 -18.55
CA GLY A 262 3.63 26.86 -18.15
C GLY A 262 3.70 26.68 -16.63
N THR A 263 4.04 27.74 -15.89
CA THR A 263 4.15 27.69 -14.42
C THR A 263 2.79 27.57 -13.75
N ASP A 264 1.79 28.30 -14.21
CA ASP A 264 0.46 28.28 -13.59
C ASP A 264 -0.25 26.95 -13.89
N SER A 265 -0.11 26.43 -15.11
CA SER A 265 -0.60 25.09 -15.48
C SER A 265 0.05 23.99 -14.65
N LEU A 266 1.36 24.11 -14.39
CA LEU A 266 2.08 23.15 -13.54
C LEU A 266 1.51 23.15 -12.11
N LEU A 267 1.29 24.33 -11.53
CA LEU A 267 0.82 24.48 -10.16
C LEU A 267 -0.62 24.01 -10.00
N ILE A 268 -1.52 24.35 -10.94
CA ILE A 268 -2.93 23.93 -10.84
C ILE A 268 -3.08 22.41 -10.99
N LEU A 269 -2.37 21.77 -11.93
CA LEU A 269 -2.38 20.32 -12.06
C LEU A 269 -1.79 19.63 -10.82
N GLY A 270 -0.73 20.20 -10.25
CA GLY A 270 -0.17 19.70 -8.99
C GLY A 270 -1.17 19.77 -7.85
N SER A 271 -1.89 20.90 -7.74
CA SER A 271 -2.87 21.17 -6.67
C SER A 271 -4.10 20.27 -6.80
N VAL A 272 -4.68 20.18 -7.99
CA VAL A 272 -5.84 19.31 -8.28
C VAL A 272 -5.46 17.83 -8.11
N GLY A 273 -4.29 17.43 -8.63
CA GLY A 273 -3.79 16.07 -8.48
C GLY A 273 -3.60 15.70 -7.01
N PHE A 274 -2.99 16.58 -6.21
CA PHE A 274 -2.80 16.37 -4.78
C PHE A 274 -4.12 16.30 -4.01
N PHE A 275 -5.09 17.18 -4.34
CA PHE A 275 -6.43 17.15 -3.74
C PHE A 275 -7.12 15.79 -3.95
N LEU A 276 -7.14 15.28 -5.18
CA LEU A 276 -7.69 13.95 -5.46
C LEU A 276 -6.91 12.85 -4.75
N TYR A 277 -5.59 12.99 -4.63
CA TYR A 277 -4.75 12.04 -3.90
C TYR A 277 -5.13 11.97 -2.41
N VAL A 278 -5.41 13.12 -1.78
CA VAL A 278 -5.87 13.18 -0.39
C VAL A 278 -7.23 12.49 -0.24
N ILE A 279 -8.15 12.66 -1.19
CA ILE A 279 -9.45 11.94 -1.20
C ILE A 279 -9.25 10.41 -1.24
N LEU A 280 -8.30 9.93 -2.05
CA LEU A 280 -7.94 8.50 -2.09
C LEU A 280 -7.37 8.02 -0.74
N GLY A 281 -6.60 8.86 -0.06
CA GLY A 281 -6.06 8.59 1.28
C GLY A 281 -7.16 8.50 2.33
N ILE A 282 -8.08 9.47 2.37
CA ILE A 282 -9.18 9.52 3.34
C ILE A 282 -10.10 8.31 3.18
N SER A 283 -10.46 7.96 1.94
CA SER A 283 -11.29 6.78 1.66
C SER A 283 -10.58 5.44 1.96
N SER A 284 -9.27 5.45 2.20
CA SER A 284 -8.52 4.26 2.63
C SER A 284 -8.57 4.03 4.14
N LEU A 285 -9.06 4.99 4.93
CA LEU A 285 -9.27 4.83 6.38
C LEU A 285 -10.34 3.74 6.62
N PRO A 286 -10.13 2.81 7.56
CA PRO A 286 -11.10 1.74 7.83
C PRO A 286 -12.50 2.25 8.16
N SER A 287 -12.61 3.36 8.90
CA SER A 287 -13.89 3.97 9.28
C SER A 287 -14.68 4.49 8.07
N VAL A 288 -14.01 5.19 7.16
CA VAL A 288 -14.61 5.75 5.93
C VAL A 288 -14.87 4.64 4.90
N GLY A 289 -13.93 3.70 4.76
CA GLY A 289 -14.08 2.57 3.85
C GLY A 289 -15.25 1.66 4.23
N ALA A 290 -15.51 1.49 5.53
CA ALA A 290 -16.64 0.70 6.02
C ALA A 290 -18.00 1.40 5.84
N SER A 291 -18.04 2.73 5.72
CA SER A 291 -19.30 3.47 5.50
C SER A 291 -19.70 3.57 4.02
N LEU A 292 -18.80 3.25 3.10
CA LEU A 292 -19.04 3.35 1.65
C LEU A 292 -19.54 2.03 1.08
N SER A 293 -20.50 2.10 0.17
CA SER A 293 -20.87 0.95 -0.65
C SER A 293 -19.73 0.54 -1.59
N TRP A 294 -19.74 -0.71 -2.05
CA TRP A 294 -18.72 -1.20 -2.98
C TRP A 294 -18.66 -0.39 -4.29
N ARG A 295 -19.81 0.13 -4.76
CA ARG A 295 -19.86 0.96 -5.98
C ARG A 295 -19.16 2.30 -5.77
N GLU A 296 -19.42 2.97 -4.65
CA GLU A 296 -18.78 4.24 -4.29
C GLU A 296 -17.28 4.06 -4.04
N PHE A 297 -16.91 3.03 -3.28
CA PHE A 297 -15.51 2.72 -3.02
C PHE A 297 -14.75 2.44 -4.32
N ASN A 298 -15.33 1.64 -5.23
CA ASN A 298 -14.72 1.34 -6.52
C ASN A 298 -14.64 2.58 -7.42
N PHE A 299 -15.64 3.46 -7.40
CA PHE A 299 -15.58 4.72 -8.13
C PHE A 299 -14.41 5.59 -7.65
N ILE A 300 -14.26 5.77 -6.34
CA ILE A 300 -13.17 6.56 -5.76
C ILE A 300 -11.83 5.89 -6.05
N GLN A 301 -11.63 4.64 -5.60
CA GLN A 301 -10.33 3.99 -5.66
C GLN A 301 -9.90 3.57 -7.07
N SER A 302 -10.84 3.33 -8.01
CA SER A 302 -10.50 2.98 -9.39
C SER A 302 -10.62 4.15 -10.37
N LYS A 303 -11.75 4.89 -10.42
CA LYS A 303 -11.97 5.91 -11.46
C LYS A 303 -11.23 7.19 -11.11
N LEU A 304 -11.46 7.74 -9.92
CA LEU A 304 -10.69 8.89 -9.44
C LEU A 304 -9.21 8.52 -9.28
N GLY A 305 -8.91 7.29 -8.89
CA GLY A 305 -7.55 6.74 -8.85
C GLY A 305 -6.74 6.92 -10.14
N HIS A 306 -7.28 6.45 -11.27
CA HIS A 306 -6.63 6.63 -12.57
C HIS A 306 -6.63 8.09 -13.04
N LEU A 307 -7.64 8.88 -12.67
CA LEU A 307 -7.67 10.32 -12.95
C LEU A 307 -6.54 11.05 -12.21
N THR A 308 -6.31 10.75 -10.93
CA THR A 308 -5.18 11.25 -10.15
C THR A 308 -3.85 10.91 -10.81
N LEU A 309 -3.68 9.65 -11.22
CA LEU A 309 -2.47 9.22 -11.92
C LEU A 309 -2.25 10.04 -13.22
N PHE A 310 -3.31 10.25 -14.01
CA PHE A 310 -3.24 11.04 -15.23
C PHE A 310 -2.84 12.50 -14.94
N ILE A 311 -3.50 13.17 -14.00
CA ILE A 311 -3.23 14.58 -13.65
C ILE A 311 -1.82 14.74 -13.08
N CYS A 312 -1.38 13.87 -12.17
CA CYS A 312 -0.03 13.91 -11.62
C CYS A 312 1.06 13.62 -12.68
N THR A 313 0.76 12.76 -13.66
CA THR A 313 1.66 12.52 -14.79
C THR A 313 1.74 13.73 -15.71
N ALA A 314 0.60 14.36 -16.01
CA ALA A 314 0.53 15.60 -16.78
C ALA A 314 1.30 16.74 -16.09
N HIS A 315 1.18 16.88 -14.76
CA HIS A 315 2.00 17.78 -13.95
C HIS A 315 3.51 17.54 -14.18
N GLY A 316 3.96 16.28 -14.18
CA GLY A 316 5.34 15.93 -14.48
C GLY A 316 5.79 16.23 -15.92
N TYR A 317 4.89 16.09 -16.91
CA TYR A 317 5.17 16.46 -18.30
C TYR A 317 5.31 17.97 -18.50
N ILE A 318 4.41 18.77 -17.93
CA ILE A 318 4.50 20.25 -18.02
C ILE A 318 5.79 20.75 -17.35
N TYR A 319 6.21 20.13 -16.24
CA TYR A 319 7.49 20.48 -15.59
C TYR A 319 8.70 20.34 -16.53
N GLY A 320 8.65 19.37 -17.46
CA GLY A 320 9.70 19.05 -18.41
C GLY A 320 9.52 19.65 -19.81
N TRP A 321 8.46 20.43 -20.06
CA TRP A 321 8.03 20.78 -21.43
C TRP A 321 9.13 21.46 -22.26
N ASN A 322 9.84 22.41 -21.66
CA ASN A 322 10.91 23.17 -22.29
C ASN A 322 12.31 22.56 -22.09
N LYS A 323 12.43 21.37 -21.50
CA LYS A 323 13.72 20.72 -21.14
C LYS A 323 13.95 19.37 -21.83
N LEU A 324 12.95 18.85 -22.55
CA LEU A 324 12.95 17.48 -23.07
C LEU A 324 14.05 17.21 -24.11
N MET A 325 14.39 18.19 -24.94
CA MET A 325 15.30 18.02 -26.08
C MET A 325 16.58 18.86 -25.97
N LEU A 326 16.88 19.45 -24.81
CA LEU A 326 18.10 20.25 -24.64
C LEU A 326 19.29 19.36 -24.28
N PRO A 327 20.38 19.34 -25.09
CA PRO A 327 21.59 18.56 -24.81
C PRO A 327 22.22 18.89 -23.46
N SER A 328 22.09 20.14 -23.00
CA SER A 328 22.59 20.61 -21.70
C SER A 328 21.92 19.97 -20.48
N THR A 329 20.78 19.30 -20.67
CA THR A 329 20.04 18.60 -19.62
C THR A 329 20.64 17.22 -19.29
N TYR A 330 21.35 16.61 -20.24
CA TYR A 330 21.93 15.28 -20.13
C TYR A 330 23.36 15.38 -19.55
N LYS A 331 23.48 15.15 -18.24
CA LYS A 331 24.79 15.11 -17.58
C LYS A 331 25.40 13.72 -17.75
N TRP A 332 26.61 13.62 -18.29
CA TRP A 332 27.26 12.32 -18.55
C TRP A 332 26.35 11.33 -19.29
N TYR A 333 25.60 11.81 -20.28
CA TYR A 333 24.64 11.02 -21.07
C TYR A 333 23.48 10.41 -20.27
N THR A 334 23.32 10.71 -18.97
CA THR A 334 22.17 10.23 -18.20
C THR A 334 20.98 11.18 -18.31
N PRO A 335 19.77 10.65 -18.58
CA PRO A 335 18.56 11.46 -18.61
C PRO A 335 18.25 11.96 -17.19
N PRO A 336 17.62 13.15 -17.06
CA PRO A 336 17.22 13.67 -15.77
C PRO A 336 16.17 12.77 -15.10
N GLY A 337 16.22 12.68 -13.77
CA GLY A 337 15.37 11.76 -13.00
C GLY A 337 13.85 11.91 -13.23
N TYR A 338 13.37 13.12 -13.55
CA TYR A 338 11.95 13.32 -13.85
C TYR A 338 11.52 12.61 -15.15
N MET A 339 12.38 12.51 -16.17
CA MET A 339 12.07 11.77 -17.41
C MET A 339 11.96 10.28 -17.14
N LEU A 340 12.91 9.72 -16.37
CA LEU A 340 12.89 8.31 -15.97
C LEU A 340 11.63 7.97 -15.18
N CYS A 341 11.20 8.88 -14.30
CA CYS A 341 9.99 8.73 -13.52
C CYS A 341 8.72 8.65 -14.38
N LEU A 342 8.69 9.31 -15.53
CA LEU A 342 7.49 9.36 -16.39
C LEU A 342 7.27 8.08 -17.19
N ILE A 343 8.25 7.18 -17.28
CA ILE A 343 8.15 5.94 -18.07
C ILE A 343 7.04 5.03 -17.52
N VAL A 344 7.13 4.66 -16.24
CA VAL A 344 6.17 3.74 -15.59
C VAL A 344 4.72 4.26 -15.62
N PRO A 345 4.40 5.50 -15.20
CA PRO A 345 3.03 6.03 -15.27
C PRO A 345 2.52 6.07 -16.71
N SER A 346 3.36 6.45 -17.68
CA SER A 346 2.94 6.51 -19.08
C SER A 346 2.59 5.14 -19.63
N VAL A 347 3.39 4.11 -19.33
CA VAL A 347 3.08 2.72 -19.70
C VAL A 347 1.75 2.28 -19.08
N VAL A 348 1.52 2.56 -17.79
CA VAL A 348 0.26 2.23 -17.12
C VAL A 348 -0.93 2.91 -17.78
N LEU A 349 -0.81 4.20 -18.12
CA LEU A 349 -1.87 4.98 -18.76
C LEU A 349 -2.16 4.47 -20.19
N VAL A 350 -1.13 4.21 -21.00
CA VAL A 350 -1.30 3.66 -22.35
C VAL A 350 -1.98 2.30 -22.30
N LEU A 351 -1.50 1.40 -21.45
CA LEU A 351 -2.11 0.09 -21.27
C LEU A 351 -3.56 0.22 -20.78
N LYS A 352 -3.86 1.19 -19.92
CA LYS A 352 -5.22 1.47 -19.47
C LYS A 352 -6.11 1.96 -20.61
N VAL A 353 -5.62 2.85 -21.48
CA VAL A 353 -6.34 3.33 -22.67
C VAL A 353 -6.67 2.16 -23.60
N VAL A 354 -5.72 1.25 -23.83
CA VAL A 354 -5.97 0.02 -24.62
C VAL A 354 -7.11 -0.82 -24.02
N LEU A 355 -7.14 -0.98 -22.69
CA LEU A 355 -8.21 -1.72 -22.01
C LEU A 355 -9.57 -1.00 -22.06
N LEU A 356 -9.60 0.32 -22.24
CA LEU A 356 -10.82 1.13 -22.36
C LEU A 356 -11.38 1.14 -23.79
N LEU A 357 -10.64 0.65 -24.78
CA LEU A 357 -11.15 0.53 -26.15
C LEU A 357 -12.39 -0.38 -26.17
N PRO A 358 -13.50 0.01 -26.85
CA PRO A 358 -14.76 -0.72 -26.78
C PRO A 358 -14.66 -2.21 -27.14
N CYS A 359 -13.76 -2.57 -28.05
CA CYS A 359 -13.52 -3.96 -28.45
C CYS A 359 -12.92 -4.81 -27.30
N VAL A 360 -12.02 -4.23 -26.51
CA VAL A 360 -11.34 -4.89 -25.39
C VAL A 360 -12.23 -4.87 -24.15
N ASP A 361 -12.81 -3.72 -23.82
CA ASP A 361 -13.62 -3.53 -22.62
C ASP A 361 -14.89 -4.40 -22.63
N ARG A 362 -15.57 -4.53 -23.78
CA ARG A 362 -16.73 -5.42 -23.92
C ARG A 362 -16.35 -6.88 -23.65
N THR A 363 -15.23 -7.33 -24.20
CA THR A 363 -14.73 -8.70 -24.00
C THR A 363 -14.36 -8.93 -22.54
N LEU A 364 -13.64 -7.99 -21.93
CA LEU A 364 -13.25 -8.06 -20.52
C LEU A 364 -14.47 -8.06 -19.59
N THR A 365 -15.48 -7.26 -19.90
CA THR A 365 -16.74 -7.20 -19.15
C THR A 365 -17.49 -8.52 -19.21
N ARG A 366 -17.57 -9.15 -20.39
CA ARG A 366 -18.15 -10.50 -20.54
C ARG A 366 -17.40 -11.54 -19.70
N ILE A 367 -16.06 -11.54 -19.74
CA ILE A 367 -15.26 -12.46 -18.92
C ILE A 367 -15.53 -12.25 -17.43
N ARG A 368 -15.62 -11.00 -16.98
CA ARG A 368 -15.94 -10.66 -15.57
C ARG A 368 -17.35 -11.07 -15.17
N GLN A 369 -18.30 -11.04 -16.10
CA GLN A 369 -19.66 -11.57 -15.91
C GLN A 369 -19.72 -13.11 -15.89
N GLY A 370 -18.65 -13.81 -16.28
CA GLY A 370 -18.56 -15.28 -16.20
C GLY A 370 -18.47 -15.97 -17.56
N TRP A 371 -18.29 -15.22 -18.65
CA TRP A 371 -18.05 -15.83 -19.96
C TRP A 371 -16.67 -16.51 -20.01
N GLU A 372 -16.63 -17.73 -20.54
CA GLU A 372 -15.39 -18.46 -20.82
C GLU A 372 -15.18 -18.63 -22.33
N ARG A 373 -13.95 -18.42 -22.78
CA ARG A 373 -13.57 -18.71 -24.16
C ARG A 373 -13.57 -20.22 -24.37
N ALA A 374 -14.33 -20.68 -25.36
CA ALA A 374 -14.34 -22.08 -25.75
C ALA A 374 -12.91 -22.57 -26.02
N PRO A 375 -12.53 -23.76 -25.52
CA PRO A 375 -11.22 -24.32 -25.83
C PRO A 375 -11.10 -24.51 -27.35
N PRO A 376 -9.92 -24.32 -27.94
CA PRO A 376 -9.72 -24.56 -29.36
C PRO A 376 -10.11 -26.01 -29.69
N MET A 377 -10.90 -26.18 -30.77
CA MET A 377 -11.30 -27.50 -31.28
C MET A 377 -10.04 -28.38 -31.43
N GLY A 378 -9.92 -29.39 -30.58
CA GLY A 378 -8.73 -30.25 -30.48
C GLY A 378 -8.33 -30.57 -29.04
N HIS A 379 -8.70 -29.75 -28.06
CA HIS A 379 -8.42 -30.07 -26.65
C HIS A 379 -9.41 -31.10 -26.05
N THR A 380 -10.64 -31.14 -26.57
CA THR A 380 -11.69 -32.09 -26.17
C THR A 380 -11.39 -33.52 -26.61
N GLU A 381 -10.65 -33.71 -27.71
CA GLU A 381 -10.20 -35.03 -28.15
C GLU A 381 -9.07 -35.58 -27.28
N LYS A 382 -8.11 -34.73 -26.87
CA LYS A 382 -7.04 -35.15 -25.95
C LYS A 382 -7.56 -35.55 -24.56
N LEU A 383 -8.59 -34.88 -24.04
CA LEU A 383 -9.21 -35.22 -22.75
C LEU A 383 -9.99 -36.54 -22.82
N LYS A 384 -10.61 -36.87 -23.96
CA LYS A 384 -11.23 -38.19 -24.18
C LYS A 384 -10.20 -39.31 -24.42
N ALA A 385 -9.05 -38.99 -25.03
CA ALA A 385 -8.00 -39.97 -25.30
C ALA A 385 -7.16 -40.35 -24.07
N THR A 386 -7.11 -39.51 -23.02
CA THR A 386 -6.42 -39.83 -21.75
C THR A 386 -7.34 -40.43 -20.68
N THR A 387 -8.62 -40.65 -20.98
CA THR A 387 -9.59 -41.34 -20.10
C THR A 387 -10.06 -42.69 -20.64
N LEU A 388 -9.32 -43.27 -21.59
CA LEU A 388 -9.47 -44.65 -22.05
C LEU A 388 -8.27 -45.50 -21.65
#